data_AF-A0A6C0F6E9-F1
#
_entry.id   AF-A0A6C0F6E9-F1
#
_cell.length_a   1.000
_cell.length_b   1.000
_cell.length_c   1.000
_cell.angle_alpha   90.00
_cell.angle_beta   90.00
_cell.angle_gamma   90.00
#
_symmetry.space_group_name_H-M   'P 1'
#
loop_
_entity.id
_entity.type
_entity.pdbx_description
1 polymer ?
#
loop_
_entity_poly.entity_id
_entity_poly.type
_entity_poly.pdbx_seq_one_letter_code
_entity_poly.pdbx_strand_id
1 'polypeptide(L)'
;MDNLFYSREEEDEDVENVRKINLDELYDTKKEKDLQKMQVFNRILNRIHTKIKTTSRQKINSNFCWYVVPEVMLGVVNYDRVMCISYIVAKLEENDFQVRYTHPNLIFISWGHYIPTYVRTEFKKKTGISIDEHGNKKEEGNDNSEEGGSGGGGIRLITNSGGGDNANIDHTLLNRNKTSASTTNPNLVKKEYKPINSYKPTGNLVYSNDFLKKIEDRMNN
;
A
#
# COMPACT_ATOMS: atom_id res chain seq x y z
N MET A 1 -32.26 -66.53 -49.21
CA MET A 1 -32.52 -65.07 -49.17
C MET A 1 -32.19 -64.61 -47.74
N ASP A 2 -30.96 -64.73 -47.27
CA ASP A 2 -29.72 -64.08 -47.72
C ASP A 2 -29.76 -62.56 -47.50
N ASN A 3 -29.11 -62.15 -46.41
CA ASN A 3 -28.39 -60.91 -46.18
C ASN A 3 -28.90 -59.64 -46.88
N LEU A 4 -29.66 -58.82 -46.17
CA LEU A 4 -29.85 -57.41 -46.55
C LEU A 4 -30.09 -56.48 -45.36
N PHE A 5 -29.38 -56.65 -44.24
CA PHE A 5 -29.40 -55.67 -43.13
C PHE A 5 -28.05 -55.56 -42.41
N TYR A 6 -26.94 -55.55 -43.15
CA TYR A 6 -25.64 -55.15 -42.59
C TYR A 6 -24.74 -54.50 -43.66
N SER A 7 -24.99 -53.23 -43.92
CA SER A 7 -24.03 -52.22 -44.39
C SER A 7 -24.42 -50.94 -43.64
N ARG A 8 -23.96 -50.71 -42.41
CA ARG A 8 -22.69 -50.03 -42.09
C ARG A 8 -22.41 -48.83 -43.01
N GLU A 9 -23.08 -47.74 -42.70
CA GLU A 9 -22.62 -46.35 -42.90
C GLU A 9 -22.85 -45.61 -41.57
N GLU A 10 -22.16 -46.07 -40.52
CA GLU A 10 -21.63 -45.16 -39.50
C GLU A 10 -20.18 -44.90 -39.91
N GLU A 11 -19.81 -43.64 -40.15
CA GLU A 11 -18.47 -43.04 -40.26
C GLU A 11 -18.67 -41.72 -41.06
N ASP A 12 -18.48 -40.47 -40.61
CA ASP A 12 -17.86 -39.85 -39.44
C ASP A 12 -18.26 -38.35 -39.38
N GLU A 13 -19.51 -37.98 -39.10
CA GLU A 13 -19.87 -36.54 -38.97
C GLU A 13 -19.69 -35.96 -37.55
N ASP A 14 -19.46 -36.82 -36.54
CA ASP A 14 -19.37 -36.40 -35.14
C ASP A 14 -17.93 -36.15 -34.63
N VAL A 15 -16.90 -36.46 -35.43
CA VAL A 15 -15.48 -36.39 -34.99
C VAL A 15 -14.89 -34.99 -35.13
N GLU A 16 -15.51 -34.08 -35.91
CA GLU A 16 -14.97 -32.73 -36.14
C GLU A 16 -15.24 -31.75 -34.99
N ASN A 17 -15.99 -32.15 -33.97
CA ASN A 17 -16.32 -31.30 -32.82
C ASN A 17 -15.30 -31.38 -31.67
N VAL A 18 -14.20 -32.15 -31.82
CA VAL A 18 -13.02 -32.02 -30.95
C VAL A 18 -12.12 -30.89 -31.47
N ARG A 19 -12.71 -29.73 -31.79
CA ARG A 19 -11.93 -28.52 -32.06
C ARG A 19 -11.19 -28.15 -30.79
N LYS A 20 -9.86 -28.05 -30.87
CA LYS A 20 -9.02 -27.59 -29.77
C LYS A 20 -9.50 -26.22 -29.30
N ILE A 21 -10.17 -26.18 -28.13
CA ILE A 21 -10.67 -24.95 -27.53
C ILE A 21 -9.47 -24.03 -27.30
N ASN A 22 -9.60 -22.78 -27.75
CA ASN A 22 -8.61 -21.76 -27.44
C ASN A 22 -8.71 -21.42 -25.95
N LEU A 23 -7.61 -21.64 -25.21
CA LEU A 23 -7.59 -21.40 -23.77
C LEU A 23 -7.85 -19.92 -23.43
N ASP A 24 -7.51 -18.99 -24.33
CA ASP A 24 -7.68 -17.56 -24.11
C ASP A 24 -9.14 -17.12 -24.16
N GLU A 25 -9.94 -17.73 -25.05
CA GLU A 25 -11.39 -17.44 -25.17
C GLU A 25 -12.16 -17.74 -23.87
N LEU A 26 -11.67 -18.69 -23.06
CA LEU A 26 -12.24 -19.00 -21.76
C LEU A 26 -12.10 -17.84 -20.76
N TYR A 27 -11.06 -17.02 -20.90
CA TYR A 27 -10.78 -15.88 -20.01
C TYR A 27 -11.40 -14.56 -20.46
N ASP A 28 -11.83 -14.45 -21.72
CA ASP A 28 -12.40 -13.21 -22.27
C ASP A 28 -13.63 -12.75 -21.50
N THR A 29 -14.51 -13.68 -21.13
CA THR A 29 -15.70 -13.38 -20.32
C THR A 29 -15.36 -12.81 -18.94
N LYS A 30 -14.27 -13.28 -18.33
CA LYS A 30 -13.78 -12.78 -17.03
C LYS A 30 -13.18 -11.39 -17.19
N LYS A 31 -12.35 -11.20 -18.22
CA LYS A 31 -11.75 -9.91 -18.57
C LYS A 31 -12.80 -8.85 -18.83
N GLU A 32 -13.85 -9.18 -19.58
CA GLU A 32 -14.96 -8.26 -19.86
C GLU A 32 -15.68 -7.85 -18.57
N LYS A 33 -15.98 -8.80 -17.68
CA LYS A 33 -16.58 -8.52 -16.37
C LYS A 33 -15.69 -7.61 -15.53
N ASP A 34 -14.39 -7.83 -15.52
CA ASP A 34 -13.45 -7.00 -14.76
C ASP A 34 -13.33 -5.59 -15.35
N LEU A 35 -13.36 -5.44 -16.67
CA LEU A 35 -13.43 -4.14 -17.34
C LEU A 35 -14.72 -3.39 -16.97
N GLN A 36 -15.87 -4.07 -17.00
CA GLN A 36 -17.17 -3.49 -16.61
C GLN A 36 -17.14 -3.03 -15.14
N LYS A 37 -16.55 -3.81 -14.22
CA LYS A 37 -16.38 -3.39 -12.81
C LYS A 37 -15.55 -2.10 -12.71
N MET A 38 -14.42 -2.04 -13.42
CA MET A 38 -13.57 -0.84 -13.43
C MET A 38 -14.32 0.39 -13.95
N GLN A 39 -15.16 0.23 -14.98
CA GLN A 39 -16.01 1.32 -15.48
C GLN A 39 -17.01 1.81 -14.42
N VAL A 40 -17.62 0.91 -13.66
CA VAL A 40 -18.54 1.26 -12.55
C VAL A 40 -17.80 2.01 -11.45
N PHE A 41 -16.62 1.55 -11.06
CA PHE A 41 -15.79 2.21 -10.03
C PHE A 41 -15.37 3.62 -10.47
N ASN A 42 -14.91 3.77 -11.71
CA ASN A 42 -14.56 5.06 -12.30
C ASN A 42 -15.75 6.02 -12.31
N ARG A 43 -16.96 5.53 -12.58
CA ARG A 43 -18.18 6.34 -12.55
C ARG A 43 -18.46 6.90 -11.16
N ILE A 44 -18.26 6.11 -10.11
CA ILE A 44 -18.42 6.55 -8.72
C ILE A 44 -17.33 7.54 -8.34
N LEU A 45 -16.08 7.25 -8.70
CA LEU A 45 -14.95 8.15 -8.47
C LEU A 45 -15.18 9.53 -9.08
N ASN A 46 -15.68 9.59 -10.32
CA ASN A 46 -16.05 10.85 -10.97
C ASN A 46 -17.16 11.61 -10.24
N ARG A 47 -18.14 10.91 -9.66
CA ARG A 47 -19.18 11.54 -8.82
C ARG A 47 -18.59 12.11 -7.54
N ILE A 48 -17.64 11.42 -6.91
CA ILE A 48 -16.92 11.90 -5.73
C ILE A 48 -16.13 13.16 -6.07
N HIS A 49 -15.36 13.16 -7.14
CA HIS A 49 -14.61 14.33 -7.60
C HIS A 49 -15.52 15.53 -7.89
N THR A 50 -16.66 15.31 -8.55
CA THR A 50 -17.66 16.36 -8.76
C THR A 50 -18.22 16.87 -7.44
N LYS A 51 -18.52 15.98 -6.47
CA LYS A 51 -19.00 16.39 -5.15
C LYS A 51 -17.97 17.20 -4.38
N ILE A 52 -16.69 16.82 -4.42
CA ILE A 52 -15.57 17.58 -3.83
C ILE A 52 -15.51 18.98 -4.43
N LYS A 53 -15.50 19.09 -5.76
CA LYS A 53 -15.49 20.38 -6.47
C LYS A 53 -16.69 21.25 -6.11
N THR A 54 -17.89 20.68 -6.07
CA THR A 54 -19.11 21.39 -5.68
C THR A 54 -19.06 21.85 -4.22
N THR A 55 -18.59 20.99 -3.32
CA THR A 55 -18.49 21.31 -1.88
C THR A 55 -17.49 22.44 -1.63
N SER A 56 -16.33 22.38 -2.28
CA SER A 56 -15.32 23.45 -2.20
C SER A 56 -15.85 24.80 -2.68
N ARG A 57 -16.70 24.81 -3.72
CA ARG A 57 -17.35 26.04 -4.21
C ARG A 57 -18.42 26.57 -3.25
N GLN A 58 -19.19 25.69 -2.62
CA GLN A 58 -20.30 26.07 -1.75
C GLN A 58 -19.85 26.51 -0.36
N LYS A 59 -18.80 25.87 0.18
CA LYS A 59 -18.34 26.10 1.56
C LYS A 59 -16.88 26.53 1.57
N ILE A 60 -16.65 27.84 1.61
CA ILE A 60 -15.31 28.44 1.64
C ILE A 60 -14.52 28.01 2.89
N ASN A 61 -15.20 27.82 4.03
CA ASN A 61 -14.55 27.57 5.31
C ASN A 61 -14.37 26.08 5.65
N SER A 62 -14.88 25.15 4.84
CA SER A 62 -14.79 23.71 5.12
C SER A 62 -14.08 22.97 3.99
N ASN A 63 -12.88 22.48 4.27
CA ASN A 63 -12.03 21.75 3.31
C ASN A 63 -12.20 20.22 3.42
N PHE A 64 -13.44 19.76 3.65
CA PHE A 64 -13.76 18.35 3.77
C PHE A 64 -15.14 18.02 3.16
N CYS A 65 -15.34 16.75 2.82
CA CYS A 65 -16.57 16.23 2.27
C CYS A 65 -16.86 14.81 2.79
N TRP A 66 -18.12 14.55 3.09
CA TRP A 66 -18.62 13.21 3.39
C TRP A 66 -19.30 12.63 2.14
N TYR A 67 -18.95 11.41 1.79
CA TYR A 67 -19.57 10.68 0.68
C TYR A 67 -20.14 9.35 1.15
N VAL A 68 -21.41 9.11 0.84
CA VAL A 68 -22.07 7.84 1.07
C VAL A 68 -21.97 7.05 -0.23
N VAL A 69 -21.27 5.92 -0.20
CA VAL A 69 -21.13 5.04 -1.35
C VAL A 69 -22.44 4.27 -1.54
N PRO A 70 -23.05 4.28 -2.74
CA PRO A 70 -24.26 3.51 -3.00
C PRO A 70 -24.04 2.03 -2.69
N GLU A 71 -25.01 1.40 -2.02
CA GLU A 71 -24.94 -0.04 -1.71
C GLU A 71 -25.25 -0.91 -2.92
N VAL A 72 -26.12 -0.42 -3.81
CA VAL A 72 -26.56 -1.10 -5.03
C VAL A 72 -26.46 -0.15 -6.23
N MET A 73 -26.18 -0.71 -7.40
CA MET A 73 -26.11 0.03 -8.66
C MET A 73 -27.18 -0.47 -9.64
N LEU A 74 -28.04 0.43 -10.11
CA LEU A 74 -29.03 0.11 -11.13
C LEU A 74 -28.34 -0.28 -12.44
N GLY A 75 -28.74 -1.42 -13.00
CA GLY A 75 -28.18 -1.95 -14.25
C GLY A 75 -26.86 -2.71 -14.08
N VAL A 76 -26.40 -2.97 -12.86
CA VAL A 76 -25.22 -3.80 -12.58
C VAL A 76 -25.63 -4.98 -11.71
N VAL A 77 -25.43 -6.20 -12.22
CA VAL A 77 -25.89 -7.42 -11.54
C VAL A 77 -25.04 -7.75 -10.31
N ASN A 78 -23.71 -7.60 -10.41
CA ASN A 78 -22.77 -8.00 -9.35
C ASN A 78 -21.89 -6.81 -8.90
N TYR A 79 -22.50 -5.84 -8.21
CA TYR A 79 -21.74 -4.73 -7.63
C TYR A 79 -21.16 -5.10 -6.26
N ASP A 80 -19.82 -5.13 -6.16
CA ASP A 80 -19.12 -5.31 -4.90
C ASP A 80 -18.76 -3.96 -4.28
N ARG A 81 -19.47 -3.61 -3.21
CA ARG A 81 -19.25 -2.37 -2.46
C ARG A 81 -17.88 -2.32 -1.78
N VAL A 82 -17.37 -3.44 -1.27
CA VAL A 82 -16.12 -3.48 -0.50
C VAL A 82 -14.95 -3.22 -1.43
N MET A 83 -14.92 -3.91 -2.57
CA MET A 83 -13.93 -3.67 -3.62
C MET A 83 -14.01 -2.25 -4.16
N CYS A 84 -15.22 -1.71 -4.32
CA CYS A 84 -15.40 -0.34 -4.77
C CYS A 84 -14.84 0.68 -3.78
N ILE A 85 -15.12 0.54 -2.48
CA ILE A 85 -14.60 1.42 -1.43
C ILE A 85 -13.07 1.35 -1.40
N SER A 86 -12.50 0.14 -1.43
CA SER A 86 -11.05 -0.05 -1.44
C SER A 86 -10.40 0.62 -2.64
N TYR A 87 -10.99 0.49 -3.83
CA TYR A 87 -10.52 1.14 -5.05
C TYR A 87 -10.56 2.67 -4.93
N ILE A 88 -11.66 3.23 -4.43
CA ILE A 88 -11.83 4.68 -4.26
C ILE A 88 -10.82 5.23 -3.25
N VAL A 89 -10.63 4.55 -2.12
CA VAL A 89 -9.67 4.98 -1.09
C VAL A 89 -8.26 5.03 -1.69
N ALA A 90 -7.80 3.95 -2.34
CA ALA A 90 -6.49 3.92 -2.99
C ALA A 90 -6.33 5.05 -4.03
N LYS A 91 -7.36 5.29 -4.86
CA LYS A 91 -7.31 6.36 -5.87
C LYS A 91 -7.37 7.78 -5.31
N LEU A 92 -7.99 7.99 -4.16
CA LEU A 92 -7.99 9.28 -3.51
C LEU A 92 -6.69 9.54 -2.75
N GLU A 93 -6.10 8.50 -2.15
CA GLU A 93 -4.78 8.56 -1.51
C GLU A 93 -3.67 8.83 -2.54
N GLU A 94 -3.73 8.25 -3.74
CA GLU A 94 -2.83 8.57 -4.87
C GLU A 94 -2.89 10.07 -5.27
N ASN A 95 -3.97 10.78 -4.94
CA ASN A 95 -4.15 12.20 -5.21
C ASN A 95 -3.88 13.08 -3.97
N ASP A 96 -3.17 12.55 -2.97
CA ASP A 96 -2.84 13.21 -1.70
C ASP A 96 -4.05 13.69 -0.89
N PHE A 97 -5.24 13.10 -1.09
CA PHE A 97 -6.37 13.37 -0.21
C PHE A 97 -6.22 12.58 1.10
N GLN A 98 -6.57 13.21 2.22
CA GLN A 98 -6.74 12.49 3.48
C GLN A 98 -8.10 11.81 3.47
N VAL A 99 -8.11 10.47 3.50
CA VAL A 99 -9.33 9.66 3.42
C VAL A 99 -9.48 8.80 4.65
N ARG A 100 -10.70 8.68 5.16
CA ARG A 100 -11.02 7.76 6.25
C ARG A 100 -12.35 7.06 6.00
N TYR A 101 -12.32 5.74 6.03
CA TYR A 101 -13.52 4.92 5.88
C TYR A 101 -14.21 4.69 7.24
N THR A 102 -15.54 4.83 7.25
CA THR A 102 -16.40 4.53 8.40
C THR A 102 -17.51 3.57 7.94
N HIS A 103 -17.65 2.45 8.64
CA HIS A 103 -18.67 1.44 8.35
C HIS A 103 -20.09 2.01 8.51
N PRO A 104 -21.07 1.71 7.62
CA PRO A 104 -21.04 0.66 6.58
C PRO A 104 -20.64 1.08 5.15
N ASN A 105 -20.75 2.36 4.79
CA ASN A 105 -20.54 2.87 3.44
C ASN A 105 -20.13 4.36 3.40
N LEU A 106 -19.69 4.92 4.52
CA LEU A 106 -19.38 6.34 4.66
C LEU A 106 -17.87 6.57 4.47
N ILE A 107 -17.51 7.48 3.57
CA ILE A 107 -16.14 7.91 3.34
C ILE A 107 -16.01 9.38 3.72
N PHE A 108 -15.07 9.65 4.62
CA PHE A 108 -14.59 10.98 4.92
C PHE A 108 -13.44 11.33 3.99
N ILE A 109 -13.49 12.51 3.37
CA ILE A 109 -12.45 13.02 2.47
C ILE A 109 -12.11 14.44 2.91
N SER A 110 -10.84 14.74 3.14
CA SER A 110 -10.35 16.08 3.45
C SER A 110 -9.15 16.47 2.61
N TRP A 111 -9.08 17.76 2.27
CA TRP A 111 -7.95 18.40 1.60
C TRP A 111 -7.48 19.64 2.37
N GLY A 112 -7.89 19.76 3.63
CA GLY A 112 -7.51 20.88 4.49
C GLY A 112 -6.06 20.89 4.94
N HIS A 113 -5.33 19.78 4.74
CA HIS A 113 -3.90 19.68 5.00
C HIS A 113 -3.03 20.31 3.91
N TYR A 114 -3.58 20.47 2.70
CA TYR A 114 -2.85 21.05 1.58
C TYR A 114 -2.78 22.57 1.71
N ILE A 115 -1.57 23.13 1.65
CA ILE A 115 -1.34 24.57 1.71
C ILE A 115 -1.17 25.13 0.29
N PRO A 116 -2.11 25.99 -0.18
CA PRO A 116 -2.01 26.57 -1.51
C PRO A 116 -0.77 27.42 -1.72
N THR A 117 -0.28 27.47 -2.96
CA THR A 117 0.90 28.26 -3.35
C THR A 117 0.81 29.73 -2.95
N TYR A 118 -0.37 30.36 -3.07
CA TYR A 118 -0.53 31.77 -2.68
C TYR A 118 -0.21 32.00 -1.20
N VAL A 119 -0.70 31.13 -0.31
CA VAL A 119 -0.40 31.19 1.14
C VAL A 119 1.09 30.98 1.38
N ARG A 120 1.71 30.01 0.70
CA ARG A 120 3.16 29.74 0.82
C ARG A 120 4.00 30.95 0.42
N THR A 121 3.64 31.64 -0.67
CA THR A 121 4.37 32.84 -1.12
C THR A 121 4.22 34.01 -0.15
N GLU A 122 3.04 34.23 0.41
CA GLU A 122 2.82 35.27 1.42
C GLU A 122 3.55 34.95 2.73
N PHE A 123 3.53 33.69 3.15
CA PHE A 123 4.25 33.25 4.34
C PHE A 123 5.76 33.44 4.17
N LYS A 124 6.30 33.09 3.00
CA LYS A 124 7.72 33.31 2.68
C LYS A 124 8.08 34.79 2.73
N LYS A 125 7.24 35.68 2.19
CA LYS A 125 7.46 37.14 2.25
C LYS A 125 7.47 37.69 3.68
N LYS A 126 6.60 37.17 4.56
CA LYS A 126 6.45 37.66 5.94
C LYS A 126 7.52 37.09 6.88
N THR A 127 7.83 35.81 6.76
CA THR A 127 8.65 35.08 7.74
C THR A 127 10.06 34.78 7.21
N GLY A 128 10.30 34.91 5.90
CA GLY A 128 11.58 34.55 5.27
C GLY A 128 11.82 33.03 5.13
N ILE A 129 10.92 32.19 5.65
CA ILE A 129 11.05 30.73 5.66
C ILE A 129 10.24 30.13 4.50
N SER A 130 10.88 29.25 3.71
CA SER A 130 10.19 28.44 2.70
C SER A 130 9.49 27.25 3.36
N ILE A 131 8.20 27.05 3.10
CA ILE A 131 7.39 25.94 3.64
C ILE A 131 6.93 25.03 2.48
N ASP A 132 6.89 23.74 2.75
CA ASP A 132 6.38 22.70 1.84
C ASP A 132 4.84 22.64 1.78
N GLU A 133 4.28 21.80 0.90
CA GLU A 133 2.83 21.64 0.68
C GLU A 133 2.05 21.21 1.92
N HIS A 134 2.74 20.55 2.84
CA HIS A 134 2.20 19.98 4.08
C HIS A 134 2.50 20.81 5.34
N GLY A 135 3.12 21.98 5.21
CA GLY A 135 3.45 22.83 6.36
C GLY A 135 4.80 22.57 7.01
N ASN A 136 5.59 21.64 6.48
CA ASN A 136 6.95 21.37 6.94
C ASN A 136 7.90 22.48 6.47
N LYS A 137 8.81 22.93 7.35
CA LYS A 137 9.84 23.90 6.97
C LYS A 137 10.80 23.23 5.99
N LYS A 138 11.03 23.87 4.84
CA LYS A 138 12.08 23.44 3.92
C LYS A 138 13.40 23.93 4.51
N GLU A 139 14.14 23.04 5.17
CA GLU A 139 15.54 23.32 5.45
C GLU A 139 16.27 23.38 4.11
N GLU A 140 16.88 24.52 3.79
CA GLU A 140 17.82 24.62 2.66
C GLU A 140 19.12 23.94 3.08
N GLY A 141 19.05 22.61 3.23
CA GLY A 141 20.16 21.74 3.58
C GLY A 141 20.77 21.12 2.34
N ASN A 142 21.71 21.84 1.72
CA ASN A 142 22.90 21.30 1.06
C ASN A 142 22.71 20.07 0.13
N ASP A 143 22.09 20.25 -1.05
CA ASP A 143 22.37 19.39 -2.19
C ASP A 143 23.78 19.73 -2.73
N ASN A 144 24.81 19.24 -2.03
CA ASN A 144 26.08 18.93 -2.68
C ASN A 144 25.85 17.67 -3.52
N SER A 145 25.18 17.82 -4.65
CA SER A 145 25.35 16.90 -5.78
C SER A 145 26.74 17.15 -6.35
N GLU A 146 27.74 16.46 -5.81
CA GLU A 146 29.05 16.33 -6.42
C GLU A 146 28.87 15.70 -7.82
N GLU A 147 28.97 16.53 -8.84
CA GLU A 147 29.46 16.10 -10.16
C GLU A 147 30.91 15.62 -9.98
N GLY A 148 31.07 14.33 -9.69
CA GLY A 148 32.36 13.64 -9.64
C GLY A 148 32.65 12.92 -10.94
N GLY A 149 33.13 13.66 -11.95
CA GLY A 149 33.68 13.09 -13.17
C GLY A 149 34.99 12.32 -12.92
N SER A 150 35.02 11.09 -13.45
CA SER A 150 36.16 10.33 -14.02
C SER A 150 37.61 10.74 -13.66
N GLY A 151 38.38 9.81 -13.07
CA GLY A 151 39.85 9.84 -13.14
C GLY A 151 40.62 8.77 -12.36
N GLY A 152 40.93 7.62 -12.99
CA GLY A 152 42.10 6.74 -12.75
C GLY A 152 42.16 5.97 -11.42
N GLY A 153 42.58 4.72 -11.30
CA GLY A 153 43.30 3.80 -12.18
C GLY A 153 43.96 2.76 -11.27
N GLY A 154 43.50 1.51 -11.28
CA GLY A 154 43.98 0.46 -10.37
C GLY A 154 43.57 -0.95 -10.83
N ILE A 155 44.20 -1.41 -11.90
CA ILE A 155 44.17 -2.78 -12.42
C ILE A 155 44.89 -3.75 -11.47
N ARG A 156 44.28 -4.89 -11.12
CA ARG A 156 44.86 -6.27 -10.95
C ARG A 156 43.68 -7.27 -10.86
N LEU A 157 43.64 -8.49 -11.40
CA LEU A 157 44.43 -9.31 -12.31
C LEU A 157 43.56 -10.57 -12.60
N ILE A 158 43.73 -11.20 -13.77
CA ILE A 158 42.85 -12.23 -14.34
C ILE A 158 43.47 -13.65 -14.21
N THR A 159 42.59 -14.68 -14.12
CA THR A 159 42.76 -16.13 -14.50
C THR A 159 43.47 -17.07 -13.50
N ASN A 160 43.24 -18.40 -13.40
CA ASN A 160 42.38 -19.38 -14.10
C ASN A 160 42.18 -20.68 -13.25
N SER A 161 41.14 -21.44 -13.62
CA SER A 161 41.02 -22.92 -13.66
C SER A 161 40.97 -23.80 -12.40
N GLY A 162 39.87 -24.56 -12.27
CA GLY A 162 39.88 -25.92 -11.68
C GLY A 162 38.56 -26.42 -11.10
N GLY A 163 37.64 -26.93 -11.94
CA GLY A 163 36.76 -28.10 -11.71
C GLY A 163 35.73 -28.15 -10.56
N GLY A 164 34.49 -28.49 -10.90
CA GLY A 164 33.67 -29.42 -10.10
C GLY A 164 32.55 -28.83 -9.22
N ASP A 165 31.32 -29.02 -9.69
CA ASP A 165 30.12 -29.45 -8.95
C ASP A 165 29.45 -28.56 -7.88
N ASN A 166 28.22 -28.15 -8.24
CA ASN A 166 26.98 -28.09 -7.46
C ASN A 166 27.07 -27.96 -5.92
N ALA A 167 26.61 -26.83 -5.37
CA ALA A 167 25.49 -26.73 -4.42
C ALA A 167 25.52 -25.41 -3.61
N ASN A 168 24.33 -24.84 -3.39
CA ASN A 168 23.96 -23.86 -2.36
C ASN A 168 24.50 -22.42 -2.47
N ILE A 169 23.64 -21.55 -3.00
CA ILE A 169 23.78 -20.07 -2.98
C ILE A 169 23.19 -19.48 -1.66
N ASP A 170 22.58 -20.28 -0.79
CA ASP A 170 21.77 -19.75 0.34
C ASP A 170 22.50 -19.57 1.68
N HIS A 171 23.84 -19.58 1.74
CA HIS A 171 24.51 -19.47 3.03
C HIS A 171 25.78 -18.61 3.04
N THR A 172 25.70 -17.39 2.51
CA THR A 172 26.80 -16.39 2.64
C THR A 172 26.35 -15.00 3.08
N LEU A 173 25.06 -14.78 3.37
CA LEU A 173 24.53 -13.47 3.78
C LEU A 173 24.27 -13.28 5.28
N LEU A 174 24.44 -14.33 6.11
CA LEU A 174 24.01 -14.30 7.52
C LEU A 174 25.11 -14.60 8.54
N ASN A 175 26.35 -14.16 8.29
CA ASN A 175 27.34 -14.16 9.36
C ASN A 175 28.30 -12.99 9.31
N ARG A 176 27.96 -11.91 10.04
CA ARG A 176 28.92 -10.89 10.42
C ARG A 176 28.74 -10.50 11.89
N ASN A 177 29.55 -11.18 12.71
CA ASN A 177 30.08 -10.86 14.05
C ASN A 177 29.10 -10.84 15.24
N LYS A 178 28.99 -11.93 16.03
CA LYS A 178 29.83 -12.34 17.20
C LYS A 178 29.77 -11.41 18.42
N THR A 179 29.19 -11.91 19.52
CA THR A 179 29.90 -12.15 20.80
C THR A 179 29.36 -13.43 21.48
N SER A 180 30.22 -14.08 22.24
CA SER A 180 30.30 -15.52 22.53
C SER A 180 29.53 -15.99 23.78
N ALA A 181 29.04 -17.24 23.81
CA ALA A 181 29.55 -18.35 24.66
C ALA A 181 28.58 -19.55 24.85
N SER A 182 29.15 -20.75 24.63
CA SER A 182 28.91 -22.08 25.22
C SER A 182 27.59 -22.87 25.08
N THR A 183 27.75 -24.03 24.43
CA THR A 183 26.97 -25.27 24.39
C THR A 183 26.65 -25.90 25.76
N THR A 184 25.42 -26.43 25.95
CA THR A 184 25.09 -27.83 26.38
C THR A 184 23.57 -27.99 26.67
N ASN A 185 22.95 -29.04 26.11
CA ASN A 185 21.58 -29.54 26.44
C ASN A 185 21.52 -30.06 27.90
N PRO A 186 20.38 -30.39 28.57
CA PRO A 186 18.93 -30.37 28.24
C PRO A 186 18.03 -29.84 29.41
N ASN A 187 17.25 -28.77 29.26
CA ASN A 187 16.11 -28.51 30.18
C ASN A 187 15.24 -27.35 29.69
N LEU A 188 13.92 -27.46 29.87
CA LEU A 188 12.97 -26.38 29.62
C LEU A 188 13.30 -25.20 30.55
N VAL A 189 13.97 -24.16 30.01
CA VAL A 189 14.18 -22.91 30.73
C VAL A 189 12.84 -22.19 30.83
N LYS A 190 12.21 -22.38 32.00
CA LYS A 190 11.04 -21.64 32.46
C LYS A 190 11.36 -20.15 32.28
N LYS A 191 10.61 -19.45 31.42
CA LYS A 191 10.72 -17.98 31.28
C LYS A 191 10.47 -17.39 32.67
N GLU A 192 11.50 -16.87 33.31
CA GLU A 192 11.34 -16.13 34.56
C GLU A 192 10.57 -14.86 34.26
N TYR A 193 9.33 -14.80 34.74
CA TYR A 193 8.51 -13.60 34.65
C TYR A 193 9.07 -12.57 35.61
N LYS A 194 9.33 -11.36 35.10
CA LYS A 194 9.65 -10.22 35.96
C LYS A 194 8.45 -9.97 36.88
N PRO A 195 8.65 -9.68 38.17
CA PRO A 195 7.54 -9.36 39.07
C PRO A 195 6.78 -8.16 38.51
N ILE A 196 5.45 -8.13 38.70
CA ILE A 196 4.57 -7.12 38.10
C ILE A 196 5.00 -5.68 38.41
N ASN A 197 5.66 -5.49 39.55
CA ASN A 197 6.20 -4.20 39.99
C ASN A 197 7.42 -3.70 39.18
N SER A 198 8.03 -4.53 38.34
CA SER A 198 9.17 -4.15 37.49
C SER A 198 8.73 -3.63 36.12
N TYR A 199 7.43 -3.56 35.84
CA TYR A 199 6.92 -3.07 34.57
C TYR A 199 7.06 -1.55 34.47
N LYS A 200 7.95 -1.08 33.60
CA LYS A 200 8.06 0.34 33.23
C LYS A 200 7.51 0.50 31.81
N PRO A 201 6.34 1.12 31.63
CA PRO A 201 5.74 1.21 30.31
C PRO A 201 6.61 2.10 29.41
N THR A 202 7.10 1.53 28.30
CA THR A 202 7.87 2.24 27.30
C THR A 202 6.92 2.89 26.30
N GLY A 203 6.71 4.18 26.48
CA GLY A 203 5.86 5.03 25.65
C GLY A 203 5.90 6.41 26.26
N ASN A 204 5.84 7.46 25.43
CA ASN A 204 5.94 8.85 25.89
C ASN A 204 4.65 9.24 26.65
N LEU A 205 4.49 8.73 27.86
CA LEU A 205 3.27 8.81 28.65
C LEU A 205 3.14 10.19 29.29
N VAL A 206 1.97 10.78 29.11
CA VAL A 206 1.60 12.12 29.61
C VAL A 206 1.57 12.17 31.15
N TYR A 207 1.48 11.02 31.83
CA TYR A 207 1.37 10.91 33.28
C TYR A 207 2.46 10.01 33.87
N SER A 208 3.72 10.38 33.71
CA SER A 208 4.81 9.73 34.46
C SER A 208 4.75 10.13 35.93
N ASN A 209 5.16 9.22 36.83
CA ASN A 209 5.24 9.52 38.26
C ASN A 209 6.13 10.74 38.55
N ASP A 210 7.18 10.96 37.73
CA ASP A 210 8.06 12.11 37.82
C ASP A 210 7.33 13.43 37.49
N PHE A 211 6.41 13.40 36.52
CA PHE A 211 5.58 14.57 36.17
C PHE A 211 4.56 14.89 37.26
N LEU A 212 3.91 13.87 37.83
CA LEU A 212 2.97 14.03 38.95
C LEU A 212 3.66 14.62 40.18
N LYS A 213 4.87 14.14 40.50
CA LYS A 213 5.67 14.68 41.60
C LYS A 213 6.04 16.15 41.38
N LYS A 214 6.36 16.54 40.13
CA LYS A 214 6.64 17.93 39.77
C LYS A 214 5.42 18.85 39.88
N ILE A 215 4.20 18.31 39.72
CA ILE A 215 2.95 19.05 39.96
C ILE A 215 2.74 19.24 41.47
N GLU A 216 2.94 18.19 42.26
CA GLU A 216 2.80 18.22 43.72
C GLU A 216 3.75 19.24 44.37
N ASP A 217 5.03 19.22 43.98
CA ASP A 217 6.03 20.18 44.46
C ASP A 217 5.67 21.63 44.11
N ARG A 218 4.90 21.84 43.03
CA ARG A 218 4.41 23.16 42.61
C ARG A 218 3.09 23.57 43.25
N MET A 219 2.36 22.65 43.87
CA MET A 219 1.13 22.93 44.61
C MET A 219 1.39 23.16 46.10
N ASN A 220 2.46 22.55 46.64
CA ASN A 220 2.84 22.67 48.04
C ASN A 220 3.81 23.83 48.34
N ASN A 221 4.06 24.71 47.36
CA ASN A 221 4.91 25.89 47.47
C ASN A 221 4.16 27.10 46.87
#